data_AF-A0A7J0AE27-F1
#
_entry.id   AF-A0A7J0AE27-F1
#
_cell.length_a   1.000
_cell.length_b   1.000
_cell.length_c   1.000
_cell.angle_alpha   90.00
_cell.angle_beta   90.00
_cell.angle_gamma   90.00
#
_symmetry.space_group_name_H-M   'P 1'
#
loop_
_entity.id
_entity.type
_entity.pdbx_description
1 polymer ?
#
loop_
_entity_poly.entity_id
_entity_poly.type
_entity_poly.pdbx_seq_one_letter_code
_entity_poly.pdbx_strand_id
1 'polypeptide(L)'
;MIRVPDFVDNNDVEWAKAEVLKKKRLDCSALFLMTFEEGLCVQSMHIGAYDTEPATLAVIDRFIKTGGYIKDINSSRRHHEIYLSDPRKTSPDKMKTVLRIPIAKHE
;
A
#
# COMPACT_ATOMS: atom_id res chain seq x y z
N MET A 1 2.99 -0.55 -4.40
CA MET A 1 4.31 -1.23 -4.38
C MET A 1 4.08 -2.73 -4.32
N ILE A 2 5.00 -3.54 -4.85
CA ILE A 2 4.93 -5.01 -4.73
C ILE A 2 6.19 -5.46 -3.98
N ARG A 3 6.01 -6.10 -2.82
CA ARG A 3 7.15 -6.63 -2.04
C ARG A 3 7.76 -7.81 -2.80
N VAL A 4 9.08 -7.84 -2.83
CA VAL A 4 9.88 -8.96 -3.36
C VAL A 4 10.70 -9.60 -2.22
N PRO A 5 11.17 -10.84 -2.38
CA PRO A 5 12.09 -11.47 -1.43
C PRO A 5 13.43 -10.72 -1.32
N ASP A 6 14.08 -10.86 -0.16
CA ASP A 6 15.30 -10.10 0.17
C ASP A 6 16.53 -10.46 -0.69
N PHE A 7 16.51 -11.60 -1.39
CA PHE A 7 17.59 -12.00 -2.29
C PHE A 7 17.55 -11.29 -3.65
N VAL A 8 16.42 -10.64 -3.99
CA VAL A 8 16.24 -9.97 -5.28
C VAL A 8 17.04 -8.67 -5.28
N ASP A 9 17.94 -8.53 -6.25
CA ASP A 9 18.78 -7.34 -6.40
C ASP A 9 18.45 -6.53 -7.68
N ASN A 10 19.21 -5.46 -7.95
CA ASN A 10 19.02 -4.65 -9.15
C ASN A 10 19.36 -5.42 -10.44
N ASN A 11 20.27 -6.40 -10.41
CA ASN A 11 20.59 -7.19 -11.60
C ASN A 11 19.41 -8.08 -11.99
N ASP A 12 18.72 -8.69 -11.01
CA ASP A 12 17.50 -9.46 -11.24
C ASP A 12 16.40 -8.60 -11.89
N VAL A 13 16.26 -7.35 -11.42
CA VAL A 13 15.28 -6.40 -11.95
C VAL A 13 15.60 -6.00 -13.39
N GLU A 14 16.85 -5.66 -13.70
CA GLU A 14 17.25 -5.29 -15.07
C GLU A 14 17.15 -6.48 -16.04
N TRP A 15 17.53 -7.69 -15.60
CA TRP A 15 17.30 -8.91 -16.35
C TRP A 15 15.81 -9.12 -16.66
N ALA A 16 14.94 -8.97 -15.64
CA ALA A 16 13.51 -9.15 -15.81
C ALA A 16 12.89 -8.11 -16.76
N LYS A 17 13.32 -6.83 -16.70
CA LYS A 17 12.90 -5.78 -17.64
C LYS A 17 13.24 -6.18 -19.09
N ALA A 18 14.47 -6.63 -19.34
CA ALA A 18 14.90 -7.05 -20.67
C ALA A 18 14.09 -8.24 -21.20
N GLU A 19 13.84 -9.25 -20.34
CA GLU A 19 13.05 -10.43 -20.71
C GLU A 19 11.59 -10.08 -21.02
N VAL A 20 10.97 -9.20 -20.23
CA VAL A 20 9.60 -8.73 -20.46
C VAL A 20 9.51 -7.91 -21.74
N LEU A 21 10.46 -7.00 -21.99
CA LEU A 21 10.51 -6.22 -23.23
C LEU A 21 10.63 -7.15 -24.45
N LYS A 22 11.50 -8.16 -24.38
CA LYS A 22 11.69 -9.15 -25.47
C LYS A 22 10.45 -10.01 -25.72
N LYS A 23 9.86 -10.58 -24.66
CA LYS A 23 8.78 -11.59 -24.76
C LYS A 23 7.39 -10.99 -24.87
N LYS A 24 7.15 -9.87 -24.19
CA LYS A 24 5.82 -9.26 -24.05
C LYS A 24 5.71 -7.90 -24.74
N ARG A 25 6.83 -7.34 -25.23
CA ARG A 25 6.88 -6.01 -25.85
C ARG A 25 6.33 -4.90 -24.94
N LEU A 26 6.48 -5.10 -23.62
CA LEU A 26 6.05 -4.16 -22.60
C LEU A 26 7.27 -3.41 -22.07
N ASP A 27 7.23 -2.08 -22.09
CA ASP A 27 8.26 -1.25 -21.48
C ASP A 27 8.05 -1.15 -19.97
N CYS A 28 9.03 -1.62 -19.21
CA CYS A 28 9.09 -1.56 -17.75
C CYS A 28 10.24 -0.66 -17.27
N SER A 29 10.72 0.27 -18.09
CA SER A 29 11.83 1.18 -17.78
C SER A 29 11.62 1.96 -16.47
N ALA A 30 10.38 2.35 -16.16
CA ALA A 30 10.01 3.06 -14.94
C ALA A 30 10.00 2.19 -13.67
N LEU A 31 10.11 0.87 -13.77
CA LEU A 31 10.18 -0.02 -12.62
C LEU A 31 11.54 0.13 -11.93
N PHE A 32 11.57 0.17 -10.59
CA PHE A 32 12.82 0.20 -9.83
C PHE A 32 12.68 -0.58 -8.53
N LEU A 33 13.81 -1.05 -8.02
CA LEU A 33 13.91 -1.65 -6.70
C LEU A 33 14.16 -0.55 -5.67
N MET A 34 13.48 -0.62 -4.52
CA MET A 34 13.73 0.28 -3.40
C MET A 34 13.53 -0.46 -2.08
N THR A 35 14.32 -0.07 -1.08
CA THR A 35 14.04 -0.40 0.32
C THR A 35 13.05 0.62 0.87
N PHE A 36 12.01 0.14 1.54
CA PHE A 36 10.97 1.00 2.11
C PHE A 36 10.70 0.62 3.57
N GLU A 37 10.97 1.56 4.47
CA GLU A 37 10.60 1.46 5.87
C GLU A 37 9.43 2.40 6.15
N GLU A 38 8.24 1.84 6.34
CA GLU A 38 7.02 2.62 6.52
C GLU A 38 6.89 3.24 7.93
N GLY A 39 7.57 2.63 8.90
CA GLY A 39 7.54 3.02 10.31
C GLY A 39 6.20 2.73 11.00
N LEU A 40 5.95 3.44 12.10
CA LEU A 40 4.76 3.23 12.93
C LEU A 40 3.48 3.66 12.20
N CYS A 41 2.50 2.77 12.14
CA CYS A 41 1.22 2.98 11.46
C CYS A 41 0.05 2.39 12.27
N VAL A 42 -1.15 2.89 12.00
CA VAL A 42 -2.41 2.21 12.33
C VAL A 42 -2.97 1.61 11.04
N GLN A 43 -3.52 0.39 11.11
CA GLN A 43 -4.18 -0.22 9.96
C GLN A 43 -5.51 -0.86 10.34
N SER A 44 -6.42 -0.94 9.38
CA SER A 44 -7.69 -1.67 9.50
C SER A 44 -8.08 -2.30 8.17
N MET A 45 -8.79 -3.41 8.24
CA MET A 45 -9.43 -4.01 7.06
C MET A 45 -10.71 -3.24 6.73
N HIS A 46 -10.78 -2.68 5.53
CA HIS A 46 -12.02 -2.24 4.93
C HIS A 46 -12.64 -3.41 4.16
N ILE A 47 -13.93 -3.67 4.39
CA ILE A 47 -14.73 -4.63 3.64
C ILE A 47 -15.89 -3.88 3.02
N GLY A 48 -15.93 -3.80 1.68
CA GLY A 48 -16.91 -3.01 0.95
C GLY A 48 -16.32 -2.26 -0.24
N ALA A 49 -17.15 -1.42 -0.86
CA ALA A 49 -16.77 -0.56 -1.97
C ALA A 49 -15.82 0.55 -1.50
N TYR A 50 -14.88 0.96 -2.35
CA TYR A 50 -13.91 2.03 -2.01
C TYR A 50 -14.58 3.33 -1.55
N ASP A 51 -15.75 3.68 -2.11
CA ASP A 51 -16.53 4.85 -1.71
C ASP A 51 -16.98 4.83 -0.24
N THR A 52 -16.95 3.66 0.40
CA THR A 52 -17.33 3.45 1.80
C THR A 52 -16.13 3.40 2.76
N GLU A 53 -14.90 3.52 2.25
CA GLU A 53 -13.69 3.64 3.07
C GLU A 53 -13.72 4.79 4.09
N PRO A 54 -14.39 5.95 3.85
CA PRO A 54 -14.50 7.01 4.85
C PRO A 54 -15.05 6.53 6.20
N ALA A 55 -15.91 5.51 6.22
CA ALA A 55 -16.42 4.92 7.46
C ALA A 55 -15.30 4.20 8.25
N THR A 56 -14.45 3.43 7.57
CA THR A 56 -13.28 2.77 8.17
C THR A 56 -12.22 3.79 8.59
N LEU A 57 -11.96 4.81 7.77
CA LEU A 57 -11.05 5.90 8.11
C LEU A 57 -11.51 6.67 9.35
N ALA A 58 -12.81 6.90 9.52
CA ALA A 58 -13.34 7.54 10.73
C ALA A 58 -13.10 6.68 11.99
N VAL A 59 -13.13 5.35 11.89
CA VAL A 59 -12.76 4.45 12.99
C VAL A 59 -11.27 4.54 13.30
N ILE A 60 -10.42 4.51 12.27
CA ILE A 60 -8.96 4.68 12.41
C ILE A 60 -8.65 6.02 13.08
N ASP A 61 -9.28 7.11 12.64
CA ASP A 61 -9.08 8.45 13.18
C ASP A 61 -9.42 8.55 14.66
N ARG A 62 -10.52 7.90 15.08
CA ARG A 62 -10.88 7.81 16.50
C ARG A 62 -9.82 7.04 17.27
N PHE A 63 -9.39 5.88 16.76
CA PHE A 63 -8.37 5.04 17.41
C PHE A 63 -7.05 5.78 17.60
N ILE A 64 -6.59 6.50 16.56
CA ILE A 64 -5.38 7.34 16.59
C ILE A 64 -5.49 8.38 17.72
N LYS A 65 -6.59 9.15 17.74
CA LYS A 65 -6.82 10.20 18.75
C LYS A 65 -6.89 9.64 20.17
N THR A 66 -7.65 8.57 20.38
CA THR A 66 -7.79 7.95 21.71
C THR A 66 -6.49 7.30 22.20
N GLY A 67 -5.60 6.93 21.28
CA GLY A 67 -4.29 6.35 21.59
C GLY A 67 -3.19 7.39 21.89
N GLY A 68 -3.47 8.69 21.83
CA GLY A 68 -2.47 9.74 22.02
C GLY A 68 -1.51 9.89 20.83
N TYR A 69 -1.98 9.59 19.62
CA TYR A 69 -1.21 9.73 18.38
C TYR A 69 -1.84 10.79 17.47
N ILE A 70 -1.05 11.22 16.48
CA ILE A 70 -1.49 12.05 15.37
C ILE A 70 -1.17 11.35 14.04
N LYS A 71 -1.89 11.70 12.97
CA LYS A 71 -1.53 11.24 11.61
C LYS A 71 -0.23 11.92 11.20
N ASP A 72 0.70 11.14 10.66
CA ASP A 72 1.96 11.63 10.11
C ASP A 72 1.98 11.42 8.60
N ILE A 73 1.02 12.05 7.92
CA ILE A 73 0.93 12.03 6.45
C ILE A 73 1.65 13.27 5.91
N ASN A 74 2.67 13.04 5.10
CA ASN A 74 3.52 14.05 4.48
C ASN A 74 4.06 13.56 3.12
N SER A 75 5.05 14.26 2.55
CA SER A 75 5.59 13.92 1.22
C SER A 75 6.28 12.55 1.16
N SER A 76 6.89 12.11 2.26
CA SER A 76 7.58 10.82 2.39
C SER A 76 6.72 9.71 2.99
N ARG A 77 5.75 10.04 3.84
CA ARG A 77 4.84 9.09 4.49
C ARG A 77 3.41 9.32 4.02
N ARG A 78 2.84 8.37 3.27
CA ARG A 78 1.53 8.54 2.61
C ARG A 78 0.48 7.60 3.20
N HIS A 79 -0.79 7.91 2.97
CA HIS A 79 -1.86 6.90 3.11
C HIS A 79 -1.54 5.72 2.20
N HIS A 80 -1.53 4.52 2.77
CA HIS A 80 -1.17 3.30 2.06
C HIS A 80 -2.34 2.32 2.06
N GLU A 81 -2.75 1.91 0.87
CA GLU A 81 -3.80 0.93 0.64
C GLU A 81 -3.20 -0.36 0.08
N ILE A 82 -3.60 -1.51 0.64
CA ILE A 82 -3.22 -2.82 0.13
C ILE A 82 -4.47 -3.53 -0.36
N TYR A 83 -4.61 -3.64 -1.68
CA TYR A 83 -5.75 -4.29 -2.33
C TYR A 83 -5.56 -5.82 -2.30
N LEU A 84 -6.41 -6.51 -1.53
CA LEU A 84 -6.40 -7.98 -1.44
C LEU A 84 -7.38 -8.61 -2.44
N SER A 85 -8.34 -7.82 -2.92
CA SER A 85 -9.34 -8.27 -3.90
C SER A 85 -9.03 -7.68 -5.28
N ASP A 86 -9.28 -8.47 -6.33
CA ASP A 86 -9.32 -7.94 -7.70
C ASP A 86 -10.72 -7.35 -7.94
N PRO A 87 -10.87 -6.02 -8.10
CA PRO A 87 -12.17 -5.37 -8.28
C PRO A 87 -12.86 -5.79 -9.58
N ARG A 88 -12.14 -6.37 -10.55
CA ARG A 88 -12.72 -6.88 -11.79
C ARG A 88 -13.40 -8.24 -11.61
N LYS A 89 -13.15 -8.92 -10.48
CA LYS A 89 -13.60 -10.29 -10.20
C LYS A 89 -14.43 -10.42 -8.92
N THR A 90 -14.46 -9.37 -8.10
CA THR A 90 -15.07 -9.39 -6.76
C THR A 90 -16.19 -8.36 -6.71
N SER A 91 -17.36 -8.75 -6.19
CA SER A 91 -18.46 -7.81 -6.00
C SER A 91 -18.06 -6.75 -4.95
N PRO A 92 -18.50 -5.48 -5.09
CA PRO A 92 -18.04 -4.40 -4.23
C PRO A 92 -18.23 -4.65 -2.73
N ASP A 93 -19.34 -5.29 -2.33
CA ASP A 93 -19.68 -5.64 -0.95
C ASP A 93 -18.70 -6.65 -0.29
N LYS A 94 -17.91 -7.36 -1.09
CA LYS A 94 -16.97 -8.40 -0.63
C LYS A 94 -15.50 -8.01 -0.82
N MET A 95 -15.24 -6.84 -1.42
CA MET A 95 -13.87 -6.36 -1.63
C MET A 95 -13.19 -6.13 -0.28
N LYS A 96 -11.89 -6.42 -0.24
CA LYS A 96 -11.05 -6.29 0.94
C LYS A 96 -9.84 -5.42 0.62
N THR A 97 -9.71 -4.32 1.35
CA THR A 97 -8.59 -3.38 1.27
C THR A 97 -8.06 -3.15 2.67
N VAL A 98 -6.75 -3.30 2.89
CA VAL A 98 -6.14 -2.81 4.14
C VAL A 98 -5.85 -1.33 3.99
N LEU A 99 -6.48 -0.50 4.83
CA LEU A 99 -6.16 0.93 4.94
C LEU A 99 -5.10 1.09 6.02
N ARG A 100 -4.00 1.76 5.71
CA ARG A 100 -2.88 1.97 6.62
C ARG A 100 -2.47 3.44 6.65
N ILE A 101 -2.52 4.03 7.84
CA ILE A 101 -2.23 5.44 8.09
C ILE A 101 -0.94 5.55 8.93
N PRO A 102 0.10 6.25 8.44
CA PRO A 102 1.29 6.54 9.23
C PRO A 102 0.94 7.46 10.40
N ILE A 103 1.55 7.19 11.56
CA ILE A 103 1.31 7.94 12.80
C ILE A 103 2.61 8.33 13.48
N ALA A 104 2.51 9.35 14.34
CA ALA A 104 3.53 9.78 15.28
C ALA A 104 2.89 10.03 16.65
N LYS A 105 3.69 10.00 17.72
CA LYS A 105 3.21 10.37 19.06
C LYS A 105 2.78 11.83 19.05
N HIS A 106 1.71 12.13 19.77
CA HIS A 106 1.36 13.50 20.08
C HIS A 106 2.37 14.01 21.12
N GLU A 107 3.33 14.85 20.69
CA GLU A 107 4.16 15.63 21.61
C GLU A 107 3.33 16.71 22.32
#